data_AF-A0A5C6ECU7-F1
#
_entry.id   AF-A0A5C6ECU7-F1
#
_cell.length_a   1.000
_cell.length_b   1.000
_cell.length_c   1.000
_cell.angle_alpha   90.00
_cell.angle_beta   90.00
_cell.angle_gamma   90.00
#
_symmetry.space_group_name_H-M   'P 1'
#
loop_
_entity.id
_entity.type
_entity.pdbx_description
1 polymer ?
#
loop_
_entity_poly.entity_id
_entity_poly.type
_entity_poly.pdbx_seq_one_letter_code
_entity_poly.pdbx_strand_id
1 'polypeptide(L)'
;MTRTNRQAIFHFAATFVVILGLVDRAFGQGDYERPPIDYLNAEVHDPCAILAKKLESGKVKLDYDETYGYLKSVLKELDVPLSSQTLVFSKTSLQLHRISPRRPRSLYFNDDVYVGYCQRGDVLEFASTDPHQGATFYTLSQSQEGEPKFVRDKGGCLSCHASTRTQNVPGFLVRSVFSDAAGRPKLGSGTFTTDHTSDFKDRWGGWYVTGNHGSMRHMGNTLCTGDETTFDRESGANESDLSDRFQTDSYLTPHSDIVALMVLEHQTQMHNAMIAANYETRQAIHQSNQMNELLNRPVGHVSESATRRIESSANRVLQYLLMCDEFQLTDAVSGSTSFAADFQAKGKKDSKGRSLRDLDLKTRLFKYPCSFLIHSASFDALPDEVRSLVLSKLTDILEGRDQSPQYAHLTPELRREILGILRDTKSDFRKAALASR
;
A
#
# COMPACT_ATOMS: atom_id res chain seq x y z
N MET A 1 -22.10 -93.28 17.51
CA MET A 1 -20.82 -92.71 17.94
C MET A 1 -21.05 -91.27 18.43
N THR A 2 -20.76 -91.03 19.71
CA THR A 2 -20.31 -89.76 20.35
C THR A 2 -20.91 -88.41 19.89
N ARG A 3 -21.81 -87.79 20.68
CA ARG A 3 -21.59 -86.78 21.76
C ARG A 3 -21.17 -85.37 21.30
N THR A 4 -22.09 -84.41 21.56
CA THR A 4 -21.89 -83.04 22.12
C THR A 4 -20.82 -82.10 21.53
N ASN A 5 -21.20 -80.87 21.15
CA ASN A 5 -20.93 -79.66 21.96
C ASN A 5 -21.50 -78.35 21.39
N ARG A 6 -21.92 -77.47 22.31
CA ARG A 6 -22.16 -76.03 22.13
C ARG A 6 -20.86 -75.32 21.74
N GLN A 7 -20.95 -74.21 21.01
CA GLN A 7 -20.25 -72.96 21.35
C GLN A 7 -20.79 -71.76 20.58
N ALA A 8 -20.93 -70.65 21.31
CA ALA A 8 -21.38 -69.33 20.87
C ALA A 8 -20.16 -68.48 20.48
N ILE A 9 -20.25 -67.63 19.45
CA ILE A 9 -19.27 -66.56 19.20
C ILE A 9 -19.97 -65.29 18.65
N PHE A 10 -20.04 -64.29 19.53
CA PHE A 10 -19.91 -62.84 19.36
C PHE A 10 -20.51 -62.13 18.12
N HIS A 11 -21.60 -61.40 18.34
CA HIS A 11 -21.95 -60.23 17.55
C HIS A 11 -21.18 -59.00 18.04
N PHE A 12 -20.30 -58.48 17.19
CA PHE A 12 -19.64 -57.19 17.36
C PHE A 12 -20.67 -56.08 17.08
N ALA A 13 -21.22 -55.48 18.13
CA ALA A 13 -21.97 -54.24 18.01
C ALA A 13 -20.97 -53.08 17.85
N ALA A 14 -20.84 -52.56 16.64
CA ALA A 14 -20.06 -51.36 16.37
C ALA A 14 -20.84 -50.13 16.85
N THR A 15 -20.51 -49.64 18.04
CA THR A 15 -21.01 -48.36 18.56
C THR A 15 -20.40 -47.23 17.74
N PHE A 16 -21.19 -46.67 16.82
CA PHE A 16 -20.84 -45.45 16.09
C PHE A 16 -21.00 -44.26 17.04
N VAL A 17 -19.93 -43.84 17.69
CA VAL A 17 -19.89 -42.56 18.40
C VAL A 17 -19.88 -41.46 17.35
N VAL A 18 -21.04 -40.86 17.11
CA VAL A 18 -21.14 -39.60 16.35
C VAL A 18 -20.55 -38.50 17.22
N ILE A 19 -19.25 -38.26 17.07
CA ILE A 19 -18.63 -37.01 17.51
C ILE A 19 -19.17 -35.96 16.56
N LEU A 20 -20.23 -35.26 16.96
CA LEU A 20 -20.61 -33.96 16.41
C LEU A 20 -19.47 -32.98 16.76
N GLY A 21 -18.40 -33.06 15.98
CA GLY A 21 -17.43 -31.99 15.90
C GLY A 21 -18.16 -30.79 15.35
N LEU A 22 -18.38 -29.79 16.20
CA LEU A 22 -18.45 -28.40 15.77
C LEU A 22 -17.09 -28.10 15.13
N VAL A 23 -16.95 -28.47 13.86
CA VAL A 23 -15.93 -27.91 13.00
C VAL A 23 -16.36 -26.48 12.81
N ASP A 24 -15.89 -25.62 13.70
CA ASP A 24 -15.93 -24.19 13.50
C ASP A 24 -15.30 -23.95 12.13
N ARG A 25 -16.09 -23.43 11.19
CA ARG A 25 -15.61 -23.01 9.89
C ARG A 25 -14.75 -21.76 10.08
N ALA A 26 -13.59 -21.92 10.71
CA ALA A 26 -12.63 -20.86 11.01
C ALA A 26 -11.41 -20.89 10.07
N PHE A 27 -11.50 -21.61 8.96
CA PHE A 27 -10.49 -21.58 7.88
C PHE A 27 -11.05 -20.79 6.70
N GLY A 28 -11.12 -19.47 6.83
CA GLY A 28 -11.57 -18.61 5.74
C GLY A 28 -11.71 -17.12 6.06
N GLN A 29 -11.81 -16.74 7.34
CA GLN A 29 -11.75 -15.33 7.75
C GLN A 29 -10.30 -14.92 7.94
N GLY A 30 -9.89 -13.80 7.35
CA GLY A 30 -8.59 -13.22 7.66
C GLY A 30 -8.49 -12.90 9.15
N ASP A 31 -7.30 -13.05 9.74
CA ASP A 31 -7.05 -12.81 11.19
C ASP A 31 -7.40 -11.37 11.64
N TYR A 32 -7.67 -10.48 10.69
CA TYR A 32 -8.07 -9.09 10.89
C TYR A 32 -9.59 -8.86 11.00
N GLU A 33 -10.44 -9.86 10.76
CA GLU A 33 -11.91 -9.72 10.86
C GLU A 33 -12.44 -9.81 12.29
N ARG A 34 -11.59 -10.19 13.26
CA ARG A 34 -11.95 -10.37 14.66
C ARG A 34 -11.23 -9.36 15.54
N PRO A 35 -11.67 -9.17 16.80
CA PRO A 35 -10.87 -8.47 17.79
C PRO A 35 -9.44 -9.05 17.84
N PRO A 36 -8.40 -8.22 17.95
CA PRO A 36 -8.46 -6.80 18.30
C PRO A 36 -8.61 -5.84 17.11
N ILE A 37 -8.64 -6.33 15.87
CA ILE A 37 -8.66 -5.48 14.68
C ILE A 37 -10.09 -5.09 14.30
N ASP A 38 -10.95 -6.11 14.14
CA ASP A 38 -12.36 -6.00 13.75
C ASP A 38 -12.56 -5.13 12.50
N TYR A 39 -11.76 -5.41 11.47
CA TYR A 39 -11.58 -4.54 10.30
C TYR A 39 -12.90 -4.06 9.68
N LEU A 40 -13.87 -4.96 9.49
CA LEU A 40 -15.12 -4.64 8.78
C LEU A 40 -16.07 -3.74 9.58
N ASN A 41 -15.97 -3.76 10.91
CA ASN A 41 -16.96 -3.13 11.80
C ASN A 41 -16.40 -1.96 12.59
N ALA A 42 -15.09 -1.92 12.83
CA ALA A 42 -14.46 -0.84 13.56
C ALA A 42 -14.68 0.52 12.88
N GLU A 43 -14.86 1.56 13.70
CA GLU A 43 -14.96 2.94 13.23
C GLU A 43 -13.65 3.38 12.55
N VAL A 44 -13.81 4.12 11.46
CA VAL A 44 -12.73 4.66 10.64
C VAL A 44 -12.80 6.19 10.61
N HIS A 45 -11.62 6.78 10.56
CA HIS A 45 -11.33 8.21 10.62
C HIS A 45 -10.42 8.65 9.46
N ASP A 46 -10.33 7.83 8.42
CA ASP A 46 -9.59 8.16 7.20
C ASP A 46 -10.23 9.35 6.44
N PRO A 47 -9.50 10.00 5.51
CA PRO A 47 -9.99 11.17 4.79
C PRO A 47 -11.35 10.97 4.09
N CYS A 48 -11.63 9.79 3.54
CA CYS A 48 -12.92 9.51 2.90
C CYS A 48 -14.05 9.43 3.93
N ALA A 49 -13.81 8.79 5.10
CA ALA A 49 -14.78 8.75 6.19
C ALA A 49 -15.06 10.15 6.76
N ILE A 50 -14.03 11.00 6.90
CA ILE A 50 -14.18 12.39 7.32
C ILE A 50 -15.00 13.19 6.31
N LEU A 51 -14.71 13.05 5.01
CA LEU A 51 -15.47 13.73 3.96
C LEU A 51 -16.91 13.24 3.92
N ALA A 52 -17.15 11.93 4.07
CA ALA A 52 -18.50 11.37 4.15
C ALA A 52 -19.32 12.02 5.28
N LYS A 53 -18.77 12.13 6.50
CA LYS A 53 -19.43 12.82 7.63
C LYS A 53 -19.71 14.30 7.33
N LYS A 54 -18.85 14.99 6.57
CA LYS A 54 -19.07 16.39 6.15
C LYS A 54 -20.19 16.51 5.10
N LEU A 55 -20.30 15.55 4.18
CA LEU A 55 -21.39 15.49 3.20
C LEU A 55 -22.74 15.21 3.88
N GLU A 56 -22.80 14.20 4.75
CA GLU A 56 -24.03 13.83 5.48
C GLU A 56 -24.54 14.97 6.38
N SER A 57 -23.64 15.80 6.91
CA SER A 57 -24.01 16.98 7.71
C SER A 57 -24.30 18.24 6.88
N GLY A 58 -24.16 18.19 5.55
CA GLY A 58 -24.35 19.34 4.66
C GLY A 58 -23.27 20.43 4.76
N LYS A 59 -22.14 20.15 5.45
CA LYS A 59 -21.02 21.10 5.59
C LYS A 59 -20.22 21.26 4.30
N VAL A 60 -20.23 20.23 3.46
CA VAL A 60 -19.61 20.20 2.14
C VAL A 60 -20.66 19.73 1.15
N LYS A 61 -20.59 20.21 -0.09
CA LYS A 61 -21.35 19.70 -1.23
C LYS A 61 -20.37 19.38 -2.35
N LEU A 62 -20.64 18.31 -3.10
CA LEU A 62 -19.86 17.96 -4.26
C LEU A 62 -20.53 18.49 -5.52
N ASP A 63 -19.77 19.21 -6.33
CA ASP A 63 -20.21 19.71 -7.62
C ASP A 63 -20.14 18.59 -8.66
N TYR A 64 -21.22 18.41 -9.43
CA TYR A 64 -21.27 17.47 -10.53
C TYR A 64 -20.79 18.11 -11.83
N ASP A 65 -19.88 17.44 -12.53
CA ASP A 65 -19.41 17.77 -13.87
C ASP A 65 -19.99 16.78 -14.88
N GLU A 66 -20.52 17.26 -16.01
CA GLU A 66 -21.18 16.40 -17.02
C GLU A 66 -20.24 15.35 -17.64
N THR A 67 -18.93 15.60 -17.65
CA THR A 67 -17.93 14.71 -18.24
C THR A 67 -17.27 13.82 -17.18
N TYR A 68 -16.93 14.40 -16.04
CA TYR A 68 -16.12 13.76 -15.00
C TYR A 68 -16.91 13.39 -13.74
N GLY A 69 -18.22 13.59 -13.74
CA GLY A 69 -19.09 13.42 -12.58
C GLY A 69 -18.56 14.19 -11.38
N TYR A 70 -18.40 13.52 -10.24
CA TYR A 70 -17.89 14.18 -9.02
C TYR A 70 -16.37 14.23 -8.92
N LEU A 71 -15.61 13.71 -9.90
CA LEU A 71 -14.15 13.56 -9.80
C LEU A 71 -13.46 14.88 -9.43
N LYS A 72 -13.70 15.95 -10.17
CA LYS A 72 -13.05 17.26 -9.94
C LYS A 72 -13.32 17.78 -8.53
N SER A 73 -14.58 17.74 -8.11
CA SER A 73 -14.98 18.20 -6.77
C SER A 73 -14.35 17.34 -5.67
N VAL A 74 -14.31 16.02 -5.85
CA VAL A 74 -13.74 15.10 -4.85
C VAL A 74 -12.23 15.26 -4.74
N LEU A 75 -11.50 15.37 -5.85
CA LEU A 75 -10.05 15.60 -5.82
C LEU A 75 -9.70 16.90 -5.08
N LYS A 76 -10.50 17.95 -5.29
CA LYS A 76 -10.35 19.23 -4.56
C LYS A 76 -10.61 19.07 -3.06
N GLU A 77 -11.72 18.45 -2.67
CA GLU A 77 -12.08 18.29 -1.25
C GLU A 77 -11.13 17.36 -0.48
N LEU A 78 -10.46 16.44 -1.19
CA LEU A 78 -9.47 15.52 -0.62
C LEU A 78 -8.01 16.01 -0.75
N ASP A 79 -7.76 17.21 -1.29
CA ASP A 79 -6.42 17.75 -1.60
C ASP A 79 -5.54 16.76 -2.40
N VAL A 80 -6.12 16.19 -3.46
CA VAL A 80 -5.42 15.29 -4.38
C VAL A 80 -4.96 16.08 -5.60
N PRO A 81 -3.64 16.24 -5.81
CA PRO A 81 -3.12 17.07 -6.90
C PRO A 81 -3.32 16.39 -8.26
N LEU A 82 -3.70 17.15 -9.28
CA LEU A 82 -3.87 16.63 -10.65
C LEU A 82 -2.54 16.13 -11.24
N SER A 83 -1.41 16.66 -10.80
CA SER A 83 -0.07 16.22 -11.20
C SER A 83 0.25 14.78 -10.78
N SER A 84 -0.48 14.21 -9.81
CA SER A 84 -0.36 12.81 -9.39
C SER A 84 -0.99 11.81 -10.37
N GLN A 85 -1.64 12.28 -11.44
CA GLN A 85 -2.34 11.41 -12.37
C GLN A 85 -1.38 10.35 -12.94
N THR A 86 -1.80 9.09 -12.83
CA THR A 86 -1.20 7.94 -13.50
C THR A 86 -2.27 7.17 -14.25
N LEU A 87 -1.90 6.48 -15.33
CA LEU A 87 -2.82 5.85 -16.26
C LEU A 87 -2.52 4.36 -16.38
N VAL A 88 -3.53 3.54 -16.08
CA VAL A 88 -3.44 2.07 -16.12
C VAL A 88 -4.40 1.53 -17.18
N PHE A 89 -3.88 0.82 -18.17
CA PHE A 89 -4.68 0.23 -19.25
C PHE A 89 -4.91 -1.27 -19.07
N SER A 90 -4.23 -1.90 -18.12
CA SER A 90 -4.47 -3.30 -17.79
C SER A 90 -5.78 -3.49 -17.02
N LYS A 91 -6.46 -4.60 -17.30
CA LYS A 91 -7.74 -5.01 -16.73
C LYS A 91 -7.53 -5.73 -15.39
N THR A 92 -7.06 -4.98 -14.40
CA THR A 92 -6.73 -5.49 -13.05
C THR A 92 -7.50 -4.79 -11.93
N SER A 93 -8.69 -4.28 -12.22
CA SER A 93 -9.51 -3.47 -11.30
C SER A 93 -10.96 -3.94 -11.20
N LEU A 94 -11.70 -3.32 -10.27
CA LEU A 94 -13.15 -3.50 -10.10
C LEU A 94 -13.92 -3.24 -11.40
N GLN A 95 -13.63 -2.13 -12.09
CA GLN A 95 -14.31 -1.72 -13.32
C GLN A 95 -13.59 -2.21 -14.59
N LEU A 96 -13.03 -3.44 -14.59
CA LEU A 96 -12.23 -3.99 -15.70
C LEU A 96 -12.90 -3.94 -17.08
N HIS A 97 -14.24 -3.96 -17.14
CA HIS A 97 -15.00 -3.89 -18.39
C HIS A 97 -14.99 -2.48 -19.03
N ARG A 98 -14.61 -1.45 -18.27
CA ARG A 98 -14.47 -0.07 -18.75
C ARG A 98 -13.06 0.25 -19.27
N ILE A 99 -12.07 -0.57 -18.90
CA ILE A 99 -10.65 -0.30 -19.15
C ILE A 99 -10.19 -0.98 -20.45
N SER A 100 -9.36 -0.28 -21.22
CA SER A 100 -8.61 -0.85 -22.35
C SER A 100 -7.38 0.01 -22.65
N PRO A 101 -6.44 -0.45 -23.50
CA PRO A 101 -5.38 0.41 -24.03
C PRO A 101 -5.89 1.76 -24.57
N ARG A 102 -7.00 1.76 -25.31
CA ARG A 102 -7.58 3.00 -25.85
C ARG A 102 -8.40 3.82 -24.86
N ARG A 103 -8.62 3.30 -23.65
CA ARG A 103 -9.39 3.94 -22.58
C ARG A 103 -8.85 3.50 -21.22
N PRO A 104 -7.64 3.95 -20.84
CA PRO A 104 -7.07 3.62 -19.55
C PRO A 104 -7.94 4.16 -18.40
N ARG A 105 -7.81 3.54 -17.22
CA ARG A 105 -8.27 4.11 -15.96
C ARG A 105 -7.24 5.13 -15.50
N SER A 106 -7.69 6.28 -14.98
CA SER A 106 -6.82 7.22 -14.27
C SER A 106 -6.84 6.96 -12.78
N LEU A 107 -5.67 7.04 -12.15
CA LEU A 107 -5.46 7.05 -10.72
C LEU A 107 -4.85 8.39 -10.32
N TYR A 108 -5.37 8.99 -9.25
CA TYR A 108 -4.83 10.19 -8.63
C TYR A 108 -4.54 9.87 -7.17
N PHE A 109 -3.52 10.48 -6.58
CA PHE A 109 -3.19 10.21 -5.19
C PHE A 109 -2.54 11.39 -4.48
N ASN A 110 -2.75 11.43 -3.16
CA ASN A 110 -1.89 12.15 -2.24
C ASN A 110 -1.31 11.14 -1.23
N ASP A 111 -0.84 11.62 -0.08
CA ASP A 111 -0.17 10.78 0.91
C ASP A 111 -1.10 9.71 1.53
N ASP A 112 -2.42 9.99 1.60
CA ASP A 112 -3.39 9.22 2.38
C ASP A 112 -4.53 8.63 1.53
N VAL A 113 -4.76 9.13 0.31
CA VAL A 113 -5.89 8.71 -0.52
C VAL A 113 -5.47 8.45 -1.97
N TYR A 114 -6.04 7.40 -2.53
CA TYR A 114 -5.94 7.00 -3.94
C TYR A 114 -7.35 7.03 -4.55
N VAL A 115 -7.53 7.77 -5.63
CA VAL A 115 -8.80 7.96 -6.33
C VAL A 115 -8.71 7.39 -7.74
N GLY A 116 -9.57 6.44 -8.07
CA GLY A 116 -9.67 5.85 -9.40
C GLY A 116 -10.90 6.32 -10.16
N TYR A 117 -10.68 6.64 -11.43
CA TYR A 117 -11.73 7.02 -12.36
C TYR A 117 -11.61 6.21 -13.65
N CYS A 118 -12.70 5.57 -14.02
CA CYS A 118 -12.89 4.99 -15.34
C CYS A 118 -13.84 5.89 -16.13
N GLN A 119 -13.48 6.22 -17.36
CA GLN A 119 -14.42 6.91 -18.25
C GLN A 119 -15.70 6.09 -18.41
N ARG A 120 -16.85 6.77 -18.30
CA ARG A 120 -18.18 6.14 -18.31
C ARG A 120 -18.32 5.02 -17.27
N GLY A 121 -17.59 5.13 -16.16
CA GLY A 121 -17.73 4.27 -15.00
C GLY A 121 -18.91 4.70 -14.15
N ASP A 122 -19.52 3.73 -13.47
CA ASP A 122 -20.70 3.96 -12.65
C ASP A 122 -20.32 4.53 -11.27
N VAL A 123 -19.06 4.35 -10.88
CA VAL A 123 -18.50 4.80 -9.60
C VAL A 123 -17.09 5.36 -9.72
N LEU A 124 -16.74 6.28 -8.81
CA LEU A 124 -15.36 6.51 -8.41
C LEU A 124 -14.94 5.43 -7.41
N GLU A 125 -13.69 4.99 -7.51
CA GLU A 125 -13.08 4.01 -6.61
C GLU A 125 -12.09 4.72 -5.68
N PHE A 126 -12.09 4.37 -4.39
CA PHE A 126 -11.19 4.96 -3.40
C PHE A 126 -10.48 3.88 -2.62
N ALA A 127 -9.21 4.14 -2.33
CA ALA A 127 -8.49 3.48 -1.26
C ALA A 127 -7.92 4.59 -0.37
N SER A 128 -8.11 4.49 0.94
CA SER A 128 -7.83 5.55 1.90
C SER A 128 -7.12 4.95 3.10
N THR A 129 -6.12 5.61 3.65
CA THR A 129 -5.35 5.09 4.79
C THR A 129 -5.95 5.59 6.10
N ASP A 130 -6.54 4.68 6.87
CA ASP A 130 -6.96 4.94 8.24
C ASP A 130 -5.76 4.76 9.20
N PRO A 131 -5.54 5.67 10.18
CA PRO A 131 -4.43 5.55 11.12
C PRO A 131 -4.45 4.27 11.97
N HIS A 132 -5.63 3.71 12.29
CA HIS A 132 -5.76 2.54 13.15
C HIS A 132 -6.16 1.27 12.40
N GLN A 133 -6.99 1.39 11.35
CA GLN A 133 -7.52 0.28 10.58
C GLN A 133 -6.73 0.01 9.30
N GLY A 134 -5.85 0.91 8.87
CA GLY A 134 -5.08 0.75 7.65
C GLY A 134 -5.92 1.02 6.39
N ALA A 135 -5.64 0.30 5.31
CA ALA A 135 -6.28 0.56 4.03
C ALA A 135 -7.79 0.29 4.09
N THR A 136 -8.58 1.30 3.76
CA THR A 136 -10.04 1.22 3.67
C THR A 136 -10.50 1.60 2.27
N PHE A 137 -11.42 0.80 1.71
CA PHE A 137 -11.86 0.92 0.33
C PHE A 137 -13.29 1.46 0.26
N TYR A 138 -13.53 2.39 -0.65
CA TYR A 138 -14.85 2.99 -0.86
C TYR A 138 -15.20 3.08 -2.34
N THR A 139 -16.48 3.23 -2.62
CA THR A 139 -17.01 3.69 -3.91
C THR A 139 -17.89 4.91 -3.72
N LEU A 140 -17.99 5.75 -4.76
CA LEU A 140 -18.94 6.86 -4.81
C LEU A 140 -19.64 6.88 -6.17
N SER A 141 -20.97 6.80 -6.18
CA SER A 141 -21.79 6.81 -7.39
C SER A 141 -21.56 8.08 -8.22
N GLN A 142 -21.45 7.93 -9.54
CA GLN A 142 -21.35 9.05 -10.49
C GLN A 142 -22.71 9.49 -11.05
N SER A 143 -23.80 9.21 -10.33
CA SER A 143 -25.15 9.68 -10.69
C SER A 143 -25.51 10.99 -10.00
N GLN A 144 -26.31 11.82 -10.67
CA GLN A 144 -27.01 12.95 -10.04
C GLN A 144 -28.28 12.51 -9.29
N GLU A 145 -28.71 11.24 -9.47
CA GLU A 145 -29.84 10.69 -8.75
C GLU A 145 -29.44 10.40 -7.30
N GLY A 146 -29.96 11.21 -6.39
CA GLY A 146 -29.68 11.12 -4.96
C GLY A 146 -28.42 11.88 -4.53
N GLU A 147 -28.12 11.85 -3.24
CA GLU A 147 -26.96 12.54 -2.68
C GLU A 147 -25.69 11.68 -2.84
N PRO A 148 -24.54 12.30 -3.20
CA PRO A 148 -23.29 11.56 -3.35
C PRO A 148 -22.84 11.02 -2.00
N LYS A 149 -22.59 9.70 -1.94
CA LYS A 149 -22.21 9.00 -0.72
C LYS A 149 -21.02 8.08 -0.94
N PHE A 150 -20.07 8.14 -0.01
CA PHE A 150 -19.01 7.14 0.09
C PHE A 150 -19.57 5.86 0.71
N VAL A 151 -19.49 4.76 -0.03
CA VAL A 151 -19.92 3.42 0.41
C VAL A 151 -18.68 2.57 0.64
N ARG A 152 -18.43 2.21 1.90
CA ARG A 152 -17.30 1.34 2.29
C ARG A 152 -17.51 -0.06 1.72
N ASP A 153 -16.50 -0.60 1.07
CA ASP A 153 -16.50 -1.99 0.61
C ASP A 153 -16.55 -2.95 1.80
N LYS A 154 -17.32 -4.03 1.66
CA LYS A 154 -17.53 -5.05 2.69
C LYS A 154 -16.92 -6.40 2.30
N GLY A 155 -15.83 -6.39 1.53
CA GLY A 155 -15.01 -7.57 1.24
C GLY A 155 -14.74 -7.83 -0.24
N GLY A 156 -15.40 -7.14 -1.17
CA GLY A 156 -15.17 -7.31 -2.60
C GLY A 156 -13.74 -6.94 -2.99
N CYS A 157 -13.23 -5.84 -2.46
CA CYS A 157 -11.86 -5.38 -2.67
C CYS A 157 -10.83 -6.29 -1.98
N LEU A 158 -11.16 -6.83 -0.81
CA LEU A 158 -10.23 -7.66 -0.01
C LEU A 158 -9.81 -8.95 -0.73
N SER A 159 -10.64 -9.45 -1.65
CA SER A 159 -10.29 -10.62 -2.50
C SER A 159 -8.94 -10.46 -3.23
N CYS A 160 -8.56 -9.22 -3.56
CA CYS A 160 -7.30 -8.87 -4.23
C CYS A 160 -6.38 -8.01 -3.35
N HIS A 161 -6.94 -7.26 -2.40
CA HIS A 161 -6.23 -6.31 -1.54
C HIS A 161 -5.83 -6.87 -0.17
N ALA A 162 -6.18 -8.11 0.16
CA ALA A 162 -5.67 -8.80 1.34
C ALA A 162 -4.97 -10.10 0.91
N SER A 163 -3.71 -9.99 0.51
CA SER A 163 -2.91 -11.12 0.01
C SER A 163 -1.44 -10.99 0.40
N THR A 164 -0.62 -11.97 0.03
CA THR A 164 0.83 -11.90 0.23
C THR A 164 1.47 -10.68 -0.43
N ARG A 165 0.87 -10.17 -1.53
CA ARG A 165 1.32 -8.95 -2.24
C ARG A 165 1.10 -7.67 -1.43
N THR A 166 0.21 -7.71 -0.45
CA THR A 166 -0.09 -6.62 0.48
C THR A 166 0.35 -6.98 1.89
N GLN A 167 1.35 -7.87 2.02
CA GLN A 167 1.93 -8.26 3.31
C GLN A 167 0.92 -8.96 4.24
N ASN A 168 -0.07 -9.65 3.65
CA ASN A 168 -1.17 -10.36 4.32
C ASN A 168 -2.11 -9.45 5.14
N VAL A 169 -2.14 -8.15 4.85
CA VAL A 169 -3.11 -7.20 5.40
C VAL A 169 -3.96 -6.58 4.30
N PRO A 170 -5.17 -6.07 4.60
CA PRO A 170 -5.86 -5.12 3.72
C PRO A 170 -4.91 -3.97 3.38
N GLY A 171 -4.54 -3.86 2.10
CA GLY A 171 -3.44 -3.00 1.69
C GLY A 171 -3.47 -2.61 0.22
N PHE A 172 -2.47 -1.83 -0.16
CA PHE A 172 -2.34 -1.22 -1.48
C PHE A 172 -1.34 -2.00 -2.33
N LEU A 173 -1.52 -1.96 -3.65
CA LEU A 173 -0.57 -2.59 -4.56
C LEU A 173 -0.54 -1.89 -5.91
N VAL A 174 0.66 -1.76 -6.45
CA VAL A 174 0.91 -1.45 -7.86
C VAL A 174 1.37 -2.76 -8.52
N ARG A 175 0.72 -3.14 -9.62
CA ARG A 175 1.05 -4.37 -10.34
C ARG A 175 1.58 -4.04 -11.72
N SER A 176 2.72 -4.62 -12.05
CA SER A 176 3.25 -4.69 -13.40
C SER A 176 2.93 -6.05 -14.02
N VAL A 177 2.35 -6.03 -15.22
CA VAL A 177 1.89 -7.22 -15.95
C VAL A 177 2.21 -7.14 -17.44
N PHE A 178 2.44 -8.29 -18.06
CA PHE A 178 2.40 -8.40 -19.52
C PHE A 178 0.94 -8.30 -19.97
N SER A 179 0.54 -7.16 -20.55
CA SER A 179 -0.85 -6.93 -20.96
C SER A 179 -1.01 -7.10 -22.47
N ASP A 180 -1.98 -7.91 -22.90
CA ASP A 180 -2.29 -8.07 -24.32
C ASP A 180 -2.96 -6.82 -24.93
N ALA A 181 -3.23 -6.87 -26.24
CA ALA A 181 -3.87 -5.78 -26.98
C ALA A 181 -5.30 -5.44 -26.51
N ALA A 182 -5.95 -6.30 -25.72
CA ALA A 182 -7.25 -6.06 -25.11
C ALA A 182 -7.14 -5.57 -23.65
N GLY A 183 -5.93 -5.35 -23.15
CA GLY A 183 -5.66 -4.95 -21.76
C GLY A 183 -5.62 -6.12 -20.78
N ARG A 184 -5.68 -7.38 -21.23
CA ARG A 184 -5.76 -8.54 -20.32
C ARG A 184 -4.36 -8.98 -19.90
N PRO A 185 -4.12 -9.22 -18.59
CA PRO A 185 -2.87 -9.78 -18.12
C PRO A 185 -2.63 -11.19 -18.67
N LYS A 186 -1.46 -11.42 -19.27
CA LYS A 186 -0.97 -12.74 -19.68
C LYS A 186 -0.31 -13.41 -18.48
N LEU A 187 -1.13 -14.03 -17.62
CA LEU A 187 -0.68 -14.59 -16.33
C LEU A 187 0.44 -15.64 -16.46
N GLY A 188 0.52 -16.35 -17.60
CA GLY A 188 1.59 -17.32 -17.87
C GLY A 188 2.97 -16.69 -18.12
N SER A 189 3.05 -15.38 -18.33
CA SER A 189 4.30 -14.62 -18.53
C SER A 189 4.78 -13.93 -17.26
N GLY A 190 4.17 -14.22 -16.10
CA GLY A 190 4.52 -13.61 -14.82
C GLY A 190 3.74 -12.33 -14.49
N THR A 191 3.88 -11.89 -13.24
CA THR A 191 3.32 -10.65 -12.71
C THR A 191 4.17 -10.17 -11.54
N PHE A 192 4.38 -8.86 -11.45
CA PHE A 192 5.23 -8.25 -10.43
C PHE A 192 4.39 -7.34 -9.55
N THR A 193 4.64 -7.38 -8.24
CA THR A 193 4.26 -6.28 -7.33
C THR A 193 5.38 -5.27 -7.40
N THR A 194 5.09 -4.06 -7.87
CA THR A 194 6.12 -3.05 -8.10
C THR A 194 6.28 -2.16 -6.87
N ASP A 195 7.52 -1.90 -6.49
CA ASP A 195 7.93 -1.02 -5.42
C ASP A 195 9.36 -0.49 -5.64
N HIS A 196 9.93 0.23 -4.66
CA HIS A 196 11.27 0.82 -4.81
C HIS A 196 12.41 -0.19 -5.01
N THR A 197 12.24 -1.46 -4.62
CA THR A 197 13.24 -2.53 -4.77
C THR A 197 13.22 -3.17 -6.16
N SER A 198 12.12 -2.96 -6.91
CA SER A 198 11.89 -3.64 -8.17
C SER A 198 12.90 -3.21 -9.23
N ASP A 199 13.44 -4.16 -9.99
CA ASP A 199 14.23 -3.90 -11.19
C ASP A 199 13.47 -2.98 -12.15
N PHE A 200 14.12 -1.94 -12.67
CA PHE A 200 13.48 -0.96 -13.56
C PHE A 200 12.82 -1.61 -14.79
N LYS A 201 13.44 -2.67 -15.33
CA LYS A 201 12.95 -3.47 -16.48
C LYS A 201 11.64 -4.20 -16.26
N ASP A 202 11.22 -4.38 -15.01
CA ASP A 202 10.01 -5.12 -14.66
C ASP A 202 8.89 -4.19 -14.19
N ARG A 203 9.11 -2.87 -14.22
CA ARG A 203 8.13 -1.86 -13.78
C ARG A 203 7.11 -1.51 -14.87
N TRP A 204 5.91 -1.19 -14.41
CA TRP A 204 4.84 -0.49 -15.16
C TRP A 204 4.25 -1.21 -16.38
N GLY A 205 4.39 -2.53 -16.49
CA GLY A 205 3.67 -3.31 -17.49
C GLY A 205 2.15 -3.18 -17.31
N GLY A 206 1.44 -2.79 -18.37
CA GLY A 206 0.00 -2.50 -18.27
C GLY A 206 -0.33 -1.07 -17.84
N TRP A 207 0.66 -0.19 -17.77
CA TRP A 207 0.53 1.23 -17.45
C TRP A 207 1.09 2.09 -18.58
N TYR A 208 0.54 3.30 -18.72
CA TYR A 208 1.19 4.34 -19.51
C TYR A 208 2.16 5.11 -18.62
N VAL A 209 3.29 5.54 -19.20
CA VAL A 209 4.39 6.21 -18.51
C VAL A 209 4.83 7.38 -19.38
N THR A 210 4.99 8.55 -18.78
CA THR A 210 5.52 9.74 -19.44
C THR A 210 6.65 10.34 -18.62
N GLY A 211 7.69 10.82 -19.28
CA GLY A 211 8.93 11.30 -18.68
C GLY A 211 10.16 10.61 -19.26
N ASN A 212 11.35 11.09 -18.90
CA ASN A 212 12.61 10.52 -19.37
C ASN A 212 13.26 9.68 -18.27
N HIS A 213 13.96 8.62 -18.67
CA HIS A 213 14.72 7.71 -17.81
C HIS A 213 16.01 7.20 -18.50
N GLY A 214 16.43 7.91 -19.55
CA GLY A 214 17.68 7.67 -20.29
C GLY A 214 17.78 6.27 -20.87
N SER A 215 18.87 5.58 -20.54
CA SER A 215 19.20 4.23 -21.01
C SER A 215 18.48 3.10 -20.26
N MET A 216 17.87 3.37 -19.10
CA MET A 216 17.06 2.37 -18.41
C MET A 216 15.83 1.99 -19.24
N ARG A 217 15.26 0.80 -19.02
CA ARG A 217 14.09 0.30 -19.76
C ARG A 217 13.07 -0.27 -18.81
N HIS A 218 11.79 -0.19 -19.16
CA HIS A 218 10.66 -0.65 -18.37
C HIS A 218 9.59 -1.29 -19.26
N MET A 219 8.50 -1.80 -18.67
CA MET A 219 7.41 -2.45 -19.42
C MET A 219 6.24 -1.52 -19.78
N GLY A 220 6.23 -0.30 -19.24
CA GLY A 220 5.23 0.73 -19.56
C GLY A 220 5.13 1.05 -21.05
N ASN A 221 3.97 1.56 -21.45
CA ASN A 221 3.61 1.96 -22.82
C ASN A 221 3.55 0.82 -23.87
N THR A 222 4.04 -0.38 -23.58
CA THR A 222 4.06 -1.48 -24.56
C THR A 222 2.95 -2.51 -24.34
N LEU A 223 2.36 -2.98 -25.44
CA LEU A 223 1.42 -4.12 -25.47
C LEU A 223 2.17 -5.42 -25.75
N CYS A 224 1.86 -6.46 -24.98
CA CYS A 224 2.48 -7.78 -25.12
C CYS A 224 1.79 -8.60 -26.22
N THR A 225 2.47 -8.77 -27.35
CA THR A 225 2.06 -9.66 -28.46
C THR A 225 2.59 -11.09 -28.26
N GLY A 226 3.88 -11.22 -27.96
CA GLY A 226 4.59 -12.48 -27.67
C GLY A 226 4.57 -12.87 -26.19
N ASP A 227 5.69 -13.31 -25.64
CA ASP A 227 5.87 -13.66 -24.23
C ASP A 227 6.88 -12.73 -23.55
N GLU A 228 7.30 -13.05 -22.32
CA GLU A 228 8.31 -12.30 -21.59
C GLU A 228 9.65 -12.19 -22.35
N THR A 229 10.08 -13.27 -23.02
CA THR A 229 11.40 -13.35 -23.66
C THR A 229 11.50 -12.51 -24.92
N THR A 230 10.37 -12.28 -25.58
CA THR A 230 10.24 -11.51 -26.81
C THR A 230 9.65 -10.12 -26.56
N PHE A 231 9.42 -9.74 -25.30
CA PHE A 231 8.77 -8.49 -24.95
C PHE A 231 9.67 -7.28 -25.21
N ASP A 232 9.18 -6.38 -26.06
CA ASP A 232 9.85 -5.13 -26.42
C ASP A 232 9.75 -4.09 -25.29
N ARG A 233 10.91 -3.67 -24.78
CA ARG A 233 11.01 -2.61 -23.76
C ARG A 233 11.54 -1.29 -24.34
N GLU A 234 11.88 -1.25 -25.63
CA GLU A 234 12.43 -0.07 -26.30
C GLU A 234 11.32 0.87 -26.78
N SER A 235 10.28 0.36 -27.43
CA SER A 235 9.23 1.18 -28.08
C SER A 235 8.35 2.01 -27.13
N GLY A 236 8.47 1.78 -25.82
CA GLY A 236 7.74 2.53 -24.79
C GLY A 236 8.61 3.45 -23.95
N ALA A 237 9.90 3.57 -24.26
CA ALA A 237 10.88 4.30 -23.45
C ALA A 237 10.88 5.81 -23.74
N ASN A 238 11.14 6.62 -22.71
CA ASN A 238 11.30 8.08 -22.79
C ASN A 238 10.15 8.82 -23.50
N GLU A 239 8.91 8.33 -23.32
CA GLU A 239 7.73 8.92 -23.94
C GLU A 239 7.34 10.23 -23.23
N SER A 240 7.04 11.27 -24.01
CA SER A 240 6.57 12.56 -23.48
C SER A 240 5.10 12.85 -23.78
N ASP A 241 4.54 12.15 -24.77
CA ASP A 241 3.17 12.30 -25.23
C ASP A 241 2.52 10.92 -25.41
N LEU A 242 1.23 10.84 -25.05
CA LEU A 242 0.41 9.63 -25.16
C LEU A 242 -0.69 9.77 -26.22
N SER A 243 -0.75 10.90 -26.94
CA SER A 243 -1.81 11.20 -27.92
C SER A 243 -1.90 10.17 -29.06
N ASP A 244 -0.78 9.56 -29.46
CA ASP A 244 -0.74 8.48 -30.45
C ASP A 244 -1.33 7.15 -29.94
N ARG A 245 -1.56 7.02 -28.63
CA ARG A 245 -1.98 5.78 -27.98
C ARG A 245 -3.48 5.79 -27.68
N PHE A 246 -4.02 6.93 -27.25
CA PHE A 246 -5.44 7.14 -26.96
C PHE A 246 -5.78 8.64 -26.90
N GLN A 247 -7.08 8.96 -26.79
CA GLN A 247 -7.57 10.34 -26.71
C GLN A 247 -7.26 10.95 -25.32
N THR A 248 -6.16 11.70 -25.20
CA THR A 248 -5.66 12.23 -23.91
C THR A 248 -6.49 13.38 -23.35
N ASP A 249 -7.19 14.14 -24.19
CA ASP A 249 -8.12 15.22 -23.82
C ASP A 249 -9.31 14.76 -22.95
N SER A 250 -9.56 13.45 -22.91
CA SER A 250 -10.64 12.82 -22.14
C SER A 250 -10.27 12.58 -20.67
N TYR A 251 -9.13 13.11 -20.22
CA TYR A 251 -8.58 13.01 -18.88
C TYR A 251 -8.30 14.40 -18.30
N LEU A 252 -8.11 14.51 -16.98
CA LEU A 252 -7.85 15.82 -16.35
C LEU A 252 -6.44 16.34 -16.67
N THR A 253 -5.50 15.45 -16.96
CA THR A 253 -4.20 15.78 -17.57
C THR A 253 -3.90 14.77 -18.68
N PRO A 254 -3.07 15.11 -19.68
CA PRO A 254 -2.69 14.16 -20.72
C PRO A 254 -1.53 13.22 -20.31
N HIS A 255 -1.07 13.30 -19.05
CA HIS A 255 0.18 12.68 -18.61
C HIS A 255 -0.05 11.51 -17.63
N SER A 256 0.98 10.68 -17.51
CA SER A 256 1.12 9.63 -16.50
C SER A 256 2.56 9.66 -16.01
N ASP A 257 2.85 10.52 -15.05
CA ASP A 257 4.21 10.96 -14.73
C ASP A 257 5.06 9.83 -14.10
N ILE A 258 6.25 9.59 -14.63
CA ILE A 258 7.17 8.55 -14.15
C ILE A 258 7.62 8.76 -12.69
N VAL A 259 7.81 10.01 -12.25
CA VAL A 259 8.16 10.32 -10.87
C VAL A 259 6.95 10.09 -9.97
N ALA A 260 5.74 10.39 -10.43
CA ALA A 260 4.52 10.06 -9.70
C ALA A 260 4.36 8.55 -9.51
N LEU A 261 4.65 7.74 -10.54
CA LEU A 261 4.65 6.28 -10.44
C LEU A 261 5.68 5.75 -9.42
N MET A 262 6.90 6.29 -9.44
CA MET A 262 7.96 5.90 -8.48
C MET A 262 7.62 6.26 -7.03
N VAL A 263 6.96 7.40 -6.81
CA VAL A 263 6.48 7.76 -5.46
C VAL A 263 5.30 6.88 -5.05
N LEU A 264 4.35 6.64 -5.96
CA LEU A 264 3.17 5.79 -5.73
C LEU A 264 3.57 4.38 -5.28
N GLU A 265 4.48 3.73 -6.02
CA GLU A 265 4.90 2.35 -5.72
C GLU A 265 5.61 2.25 -4.35
N HIS A 266 6.47 3.21 -3.99
CA HIS A 266 7.06 3.29 -2.65
C HIS A 266 5.98 3.49 -1.57
N GLN A 267 5.08 4.46 -1.79
CA GLN A 267 4.06 4.83 -0.82
C GLN A 267 3.15 3.66 -0.46
N THR A 268 2.70 2.89 -1.47
CA THR A 268 1.79 1.75 -1.26
C THR A 268 2.37 0.69 -0.33
N GLN A 269 3.63 0.32 -0.52
CA GLN A 269 4.25 -0.73 0.28
C GLN A 269 4.75 -0.25 1.65
N MET A 270 5.11 1.02 1.80
CA MET A 270 5.39 1.60 3.11
C MET A 270 4.12 1.62 3.98
N HIS A 271 2.97 2.00 3.40
CA HIS A 271 1.69 1.88 4.09
C HIS A 271 1.40 0.44 4.52
N ASN A 272 1.58 -0.53 3.63
CA ASN A 272 1.39 -1.95 3.97
C ASN A 272 2.31 -2.39 5.12
N ALA A 273 3.56 -1.94 5.15
CA ALA A 273 4.50 -2.27 6.24
C ALA A 273 4.03 -1.71 7.59
N MET A 274 3.52 -0.48 7.61
CA MET A 274 2.94 0.12 8.84
C MET A 274 1.67 -0.61 9.27
N ILE A 275 0.78 -0.95 8.33
CA ILE A 275 -0.47 -1.68 8.63
C ILE A 275 -0.16 -3.06 9.19
N ALA A 276 0.77 -3.80 8.57
CA ALA A 276 1.21 -5.10 9.06
C ALA A 276 1.78 -5.01 10.48
N ALA A 277 2.63 -4.02 10.76
CA ALA A 277 3.19 -3.81 12.08
C ALA A 277 2.14 -3.44 13.14
N ASN A 278 1.18 -2.59 12.78
CA ASN A 278 0.03 -2.24 13.62
C ASN A 278 -0.80 -3.48 13.98
N TYR A 279 -1.16 -4.27 12.97
CA TYR A 279 -1.99 -5.46 13.16
C TYR A 279 -1.29 -6.51 14.01
N GLU A 280 -0.06 -6.86 13.63
CA GLU A 280 0.74 -7.87 14.33
C GLU A 280 0.95 -7.49 15.81
N THR A 281 1.19 -6.20 16.08
CA THR A 281 1.39 -5.72 17.47
C THR A 281 0.11 -5.83 18.28
N ARG A 282 -1.02 -5.35 17.75
CA ARG A 282 -2.33 -5.46 18.43
C ARG A 282 -2.70 -6.91 18.69
N GLN A 283 -2.52 -7.79 17.70
CA GLN A 283 -2.80 -9.22 17.83
C GLN A 283 -1.87 -9.89 18.84
N ALA A 284 -0.57 -9.60 18.81
CA ALA A 284 0.40 -10.16 19.76
C ALA A 284 0.09 -9.76 21.20
N ILE A 285 -0.26 -8.49 21.44
CA ILE A 285 -0.67 -8.00 22.77
C ILE A 285 -1.97 -8.64 23.21
N HIS A 286 -2.97 -8.69 22.33
CA HIS A 286 -4.27 -9.31 22.63
C HIS A 286 -4.10 -10.78 23.05
N GLN A 287 -3.34 -11.55 22.26
CA GLN A 287 -3.05 -12.95 22.57
C GLN A 287 -2.23 -13.10 23.86
N SER A 288 -1.26 -12.20 24.11
CA SER A 288 -0.49 -12.19 25.36
C SER A 288 -1.39 -11.96 26.57
N ASN A 289 -2.34 -11.03 26.48
CA ASN A 289 -3.29 -10.74 27.55
C ASN A 289 -4.23 -11.92 27.83
N GLN A 290 -4.80 -12.54 26.79
CA GLN A 290 -5.62 -13.76 26.94
C GLN A 290 -4.83 -14.88 27.62
N MET A 291 -3.57 -15.08 27.22
CA MET A 291 -2.71 -16.09 27.83
C MET A 291 -2.35 -15.75 29.28
N ASN A 292 -2.18 -14.47 29.61
CA ASN A 292 -1.90 -14.05 30.97
C ASN A 292 -3.08 -14.38 31.91
N GLU A 293 -4.30 -14.16 31.46
CA GLU A 293 -5.51 -14.55 32.21
C GLU A 293 -5.56 -16.06 32.45
N LEU A 294 -5.33 -16.86 31.41
CA LEU A 294 -5.34 -18.33 31.51
C LEU A 294 -4.23 -18.88 32.42
N LEU A 295 -3.06 -18.24 32.43
CA LEU A 295 -1.89 -18.68 33.19
C LEU A 295 -1.71 -17.94 34.54
N ASN A 296 -2.67 -17.10 34.94
CA ASN A 296 -2.59 -16.24 36.13
C ASN A 296 -1.30 -15.40 36.19
N ARG A 297 -0.87 -14.85 35.05
CA ARG A 297 0.27 -13.94 34.96
C ARG A 297 -0.15 -12.49 35.23
N PRO A 298 0.77 -11.60 35.63
CA PRO A 298 0.47 -10.19 35.84
C PRO A 298 -0.12 -9.52 34.59
N VAL A 299 -1.08 -8.61 34.81
CA VAL A 299 -1.63 -7.74 33.76
C VAL A 299 -0.50 -6.93 33.13
N GLY A 300 -0.50 -6.83 31.79
CA GLY A 300 0.53 -6.12 31.04
C GLY A 300 1.82 -6.92 30.79
N HIS A 301 1.91 -8.18 31.22
CA HIS A 301 3.03 -9.03 30.84
C HIS A 301 3.03 -9.32 29.33
N VAL A 302 4.03 -8.81 28.62
CA VAL A 302 4.26 -9.13 27.21
C VAL A 302 5.16 -10.36 27.15
N SER A 303 4.62 -11.45 26.61
CA SER A 303 5.37 -12.71 26.43
C SER A 303 6.56 -12.53 25.48
N GLU A 304 7.62 -13.32 25.65
CA GLU A 304 8.78 -13.26 24.74
C GLU A 304 8.41 -13.52 23.27
N SER A 305 7.41 -14.37 23.03
CA SER A 305 6.90 -14.61 21.67
C SER A 305 6.24 -13.35 21.10
N ALA A 306 5.45 -12.62 21.89
CA ALA A 306 4.88 -11.34 21.48
C ALA A 306 5.99 -10.30 21.22
N THR A 307 7.00 -10.21 22.09
CA THR A 307 8.15 -9.31 21.90
C THR A 307 8.87 -9.58 20.57
N ARG A 308 9.19 -10.84 20.26
CA ARG A 308 9.86 -11.20 18.99
C ARG A 308 9.03 -10.86 17.75
N ARG A 309 7.70 -11.02 17.82
CA ARG A 309 6.77 -10.66 16.74
C ARG A 309 6.76 -9.16 16.48
N ILE A 310 6.70 -8.37 17.56
CA ILE A 310 6.75 -6.91 17.51
C ILE A 310 8.11 -6.44 16.97
N GLU A 311 9.22 -7.05 17.41
CA GLU A 311 10.56 -6.73 16.92
C GLU A 311 10.73 -7.02 15.42
N SER A 312 10.23 -8.17 14.95
CA SER A 312 10.24 -8.52 13.53
C SER A 312 9.47 -7.48 12.69
N SER A 313 8.29 -7.08 13.18
CA SER A 313 7.49 -6.03 12.54
C SER A 313 8.19 -4.68 12.51
N ALA A 314 8.82 -4.27 13.62
CA ALA A 314 9.60 -3.03 13.68
C ALA A 314 10.76 -3.05 12.68
N ASN A 315 11.49 -4.18 12.58
CA ASN A 315 12.59 -4.31 11.63
C ASN A 315 12.11 -4.21 10.18
N ARG A 316 10.94 -4.80 9.86
CA ARG A 316 10.34 -4.70 8.52
C ARG A 316 9.96 -3.25 8.17
N VAL A 317 9.36 -2.53 9.12
CA VAL A 317 9.06 -1.10 8.95
C VAL A 317 10.34 -0.31 8.73
N LEU A 318 11.40 -0.55 9.51
CA LEU A 318 12.68 0.15 9.39
C LEU A 318 13.37 -0.08 8.05
N GLN A 319 13.41 -1.32 7.57
CA GLN A 319 14.03 -1.65 6.29
C GLN A 319 13.33 -0.90 5.16
N TYR A 320 11.98 -0.93 5.13
CA TYR A 320 11.23 -0.23 4.10
C TYR A 320 11.31 1.30 4.25
N LEU A 321 11.26 1.79 5.49
CA LEU A 321 11.39 3.21 5.82
C LEU A 321 12.72 3.76 5.33
N LEU A 322 13.81 3.01 5.48
CA LEU A 322 15.17 3.43 5.13
C LEU A 322 15.57 3.08 3.70
N MET A 323 14.62 2.73 2.83
CA MET A 323 14.88 2.42 1.42
C MET A 323 15.93 1.31 1.24
N CYS A 324 15.92 0.30 2.11
CA CYS A 324 16.79 -0.86 1.95
C CYS A 324 16.48 -1.56 0.62
N ASP A 325 17.53 -2.02 -0.06
CA ASP A 325 17.44 -2.71 -1.36
C ASP A 325 16.80 -1.86 -2.48
N GLU A 326 16.77 -0.53 -2.35
CA GLU A 326 16.33 0.37 -3.41
C GLU A 326 17.14 0.16 -4.68
N PHE A 327 16.43 0.02 -5.80
CA PHE A 327 17.04 -0.05 -7.12
C PHE A 327 17.86 1.22 -7.38
N GLN A 328 19.17 1.05 -7.62
CA GLN A 328 20.05 2.17 -7.93
C GLN A 328 19.83 2.63 -9.36
N LEU A 329 19.41 3.88 -9.53
CA LEU A 329 19.19 4.46 -10.85
C LEU A 329 20.53 4.52 -11.59
N THR A 330 20.57 3.97 -12.80
CA THR A 330 21.78 3.99 -13.66
C THR A 330 21.77 5.17 -14.62
N ASP A 331 20.70 5.96 -14.65
CA ASP A 331 20.54 7.15 -15.47
C ASP A 331 19.55 8.13 -14.80
N ALA A 332 19.54 9.37 -15.24
CA ALA A 332 18.65 10.38 -14.67
C ALA A 332 17.19 10.16 -15.08
N VAL A 333 16.28 10.35 -14.12
CA VAL A 333 14.84 10.33 -14.31
C VAL A 333 14.29 11.76 -14.25
N SER A 334 13.36 12.09 -15.14
CA SER A 334 12.64 13.37 -15.12
C SER A 334 11.17 13.15 -15.44
N GLY A 335 10.29 13.77 -14.63
CA GLY A 335 8.85 13.76 -14.82
C GLY A 335 8.41 14.59 -16.02
N SER A 336 7.15 14.41 -16.43
CA SER A 336 6.48 15.14 -17.51
C SER A 336 5.55 16.25 -16.98
N THR A 337 5.37 16.35 -15.66
CA THR A 337 4.43 17.27 -15.00
C THR A 337 5.09 18.07 -13.87
N SER A 338 4.30 18.90 -13.18
CA SER A 338 4.72 19.60 -11.96
C SER A 338 4.85 18.70 -10.73
N PHE A 339 4.56 17.39 -10.83
CA PHE A 339 4.46 16.50 -9.67
C PHE A 339 5.67 16.55 -8.76
N ALA A 340 6.89 16.51 -9.31
CA ALA A 340 8.12 16.56 -8.51
C ALA A 340 8.23 17.87 -7.69
N ALA A 341 7.79 19.00 -8.24
CA ALA A 341 7.77 20.27 -7.53
C ALA A 341 6.67 20.30 -6.46
N ASP A 342 5.46 19.88 -6.82
CA ASP A 342 4.30 19.82 -5.92
C ASP A 342 4.56 18.90 -4.73
N PHE A 343 5.17 17.73 -4.99
CA PHE A 343 5.53 16.75 -3.98
C PHE A 343 6.56 17.31 -2.98
N GLN A 344 7.65 17.91 -3.47
CA GLN A 344 8.69 18.50 -2.62
C GLN A 344 8.17 19.70 -1.81
N ALA A 345 7.26 20.50 -2.38
CA ALA A 345 6.69 21.66 -1.70
C ALA A 345 5.86 21.30 -0.45
N LYS A 346 5.28 20.09 -0.40
CA LYS A 346 4.57 19.57 0.78
C LYS A 346 5.51 19.10 1.91
N GLY A 347 6.82 19.08 1.67
CA GLY A 347 7.81 18.55 2.60
C GLY A 347 7.97 19.39 3.87
N LYS A 348 7.97 18.75 5.04
CA LYS A 348 8.43 19.39 6.29
C LYS A 348 9.93 19.64 6.17
N LYS A 349 10.36 20.89 6.37
CA LYS A 349 11.76 21.32 6.24
C LYS A 349 12.42 21.45 7.61
N ASP A 350 13.68 21.06 7.69
CA ASP A 350 14.52 21.32 8.84
C ASP A 350 15.02 22.77 8.88
N SER A 351 15.77 23.14 9.92
CA SER A 351 16.37 24.47 10.06
C SER A 351 17.34 24.87 8.93
N LYS A 352 17.79 23.89 8.11
CA LYS A 352 18.66 24.08 6.95
C LYS A 352 17.89 24.03 5.62
N GLY A 353 16.57 23.92 5.65
CA GLY A 353 15.71 23.88 4.47
C GLY A 353 15.61 22.51 3.79
N ARG A 354 16.15 21.43 4.38
CA ARG A 354 16.15 20.06 3.83
C ARG A 354 14.88 19.33 4.21
N SER A 355 14.38 18.45 3.34
CA SER A 355 13.17 17.65 3.60
C SER A 355 13.34 16.19 3.18
N LEU A 356 12.66 15.27 3.87
CA LEU A 356 12.55 13.86 3.44
C LEU A 356 11.81 13.69 2.10
N ARG A 357 11.15 14.75 1.61
CA ARG A 357 10.56 14.76 0.27
C ARG A 357 11.52 15.22 -0.83
N ASP A 358 12.71 15.73 -0.49
CA ASP A 358 13.67 16.18 -1.49
C ASP A 358 14.06 15.00 -2.39
N LEU A 359 13.89 15.15 -3.69
CA LEU A 359 14.12 14.10 -4.69
C LEU A 359 15.55 14.18 -5.24
N ASP A 360 16.15 13.03 -5.51
CA ASP A 360 17.46 12.94 -6.18
C ASP A 360 17.30 12.71 -7.69
N LEU A 361 16.52 11.68 -8.06
CA LEU A 361 16.20 11.26 -9.44
C LEU A 361 17.41 11.02 -10.35
N LYS A 362 18.63 10.93 -9.81
CA LYS A 362 19.86 10.68 -10.57
C LYS A 362 20.45 9.32 -10.25
N THR A 363 20.44 8.98 -8.97
CA THR A 363 21.01 7.75 -8.41
C THR A 363 19.98 6.97 -7.59
N ARG A 364 18.93 7.65 -7.09
CA ARG A 364 17.87 7.11 -6.23
C ARG A 364 16.60 7.97 -6.30
N LEU A 365 15.51 7.54 -5.65
CA LEU A 365 14.27 8.31 -5.59
C LEU A 365 14.42 9.54 -4.69
N PHE A 366 14.67 9.33 -3.39
CA PHE A 366 14.78 10.41 -2.40
C PHE A 366 16.24 10.76 -2.12
N LYS A 367 16.56 12.06 -2.08
CA LYS A 367 17.89 12.55 -1.69
C LYS A 367 18.31 12.05 -0.32
N TYR A 368 17.36 11.96 0.60
CA TYR A 368 17.52 11.39 1.92
C TYR A 368 16.75 10.07 1.96
N PRO A 369 17.40 8.88 1.91
CA PRO A 369 16.74 7.57 1.86
C PRO A 369 16.08 7.21 3.20
N CYS A 370 15.03 7.95 3.53
CA CYS A 370 14.13 7.77 4.65
C CYS A 370 12.75 8.27 4.22
N SER A 371 11.76 7.37 4.21
CA SER A 371 10.42 7.65 3.69
C SER A 371 9.79 8.85 4.40
N PHE A 372 9.22 9.76 3.60
CA PHE A 372 8.43 10.89 4.08
C PHE A 372 7.19 10.45 4.88
N LEU A 373 6.73 9.21 4.73
CA LEU A 373 5.58 8.67 5.45
C LEU A 373 5.82 8.47 6.95
N ILE A 374 7.05 8.66 7.45
CA ILE A 374 7.29 8.80 8.90
C ILE A 374 6.51 9.99 9.50
N HIS A 375 6.13 10.98 8.68
CA HIS A 375 5.31 12.12 9.10
C HIS A 375 3.80 11.89 8.94
N SER A 376 3.37 10.70 8.52
CA SER A 376 1.96 10.36 8.32
C SER A 376 1.21 10.10 9.62
N ALA A 377 -0.11 10.30 9.61
CA ALA A 377 -0.96 9.95 10.75
C ALA A 377 -0.92 8.44 11.06
N SER A 378 -0.71 7.59 10.05
CA SER A 378 -0.57 6.14 10.22
C SER A 378 0.69 5.75 10.99
N PHE A 379 1.82 6.42 10.75
CA PHE A 379 3.02 6.21 11.55
C PHE A 379 2.80 6.67 13.00
N ASP A 380 2.18 7.85 13.16
CA ASP A 380 1.89 8.43 14.47
C ASP A 380 0.92 7.58 15.30
N ALA A 381 -0.01 6.88 14.66
CA ALA A 381 -1.01 6.03 15.30
C ALA A 381 -0.59 4.56 15.49
N LEU A 382 0.64 4.18 15.08
CA LEU A 382 1.17 2.86 15.40
C LEU A 382 1.10 2.59 16.91
N PRO A 383 0.81 1.34 17.34
CA PRO A 383 0.87 0.96 18.74
C PRO A 383 2.21 1.34 19.37
N ASP A 384 2.18 1.85 20.60
CA ASP A 384 3.35 2.43 21.27
C ASP A 384 4.51 1.43 21.37
N GLU A 385 4.21 0.13 21.53
CA GLU A 385 5.18 -0.96 21.63
C GLU A 385 6.05 -1.07 20.37
N VAL A 386 5.44 -0.99 19.19
CA VAL A 386 6.18 -1.07 17.92
C VAL A 386 6.74 0.30 17.53
N ARG A 387 5.99 1.39 17.74
CA ARG A 387 6.42 2.74 17.38
C ARG A 387 7.68 3.14 18.14
N SER A 388 7.71 2.91 19.45
CA SER A 388 8.87 3.25 20.29
C SER A 388 10.10 2.44 19.89
N LEU A 389 9.91 1.16 19.56
CA LEU A 389 10.98 0.29 19.10
C LEU A 389 11.55 0.75 17.75
N VAL A 390 10.67 1.10 16.80
CA VAL A 390 11.08 1.67 15.50
C VAL A 390 11.89 2.95 15.73
N LEU A 391 11.41 3.89 16.54
CA LEU A 391 12.11 5.16 16.80
C LEU A 391 13.47 4.96 17.49
N SER A 392 13.56 4.04 18.45
CA SER A 392 14.82 3.70 19.14
C SER A 392 15.84 3.12 18.16
N LYS A 393 15.46 2.09 17.42
CA LYS A 393 16.35 1.45 16.44
C LYS A 393 16.73 2.39 15.30
N LEU A 394 15.78 3.21 14.82
CA LEU A 394 16.08 4.26 13.84
C LEU A 394 17.15 5.22 14.36
N THR A 395 17.07 5.60 15.64
CA THR A 395 18.09 6.43 16.28
C THR A 395 19.44 5.71 16.32
N ASP A 396 19.49 4.43 16.71
CA ASP A 396 20.73 3.63 16.73
C ASP A 396 21.38 3.52 15.35
N ILE A 397 20.57 3.32 14.31
CA ILE A 397 21.03 3.30 12.91
C ILE A 397 21.56 4.69 12.56
N LEU A 398 20.79 5.76 12.73
CA LEU A 398 21.20 7.11 12.31
C LEU A 398 22.37 7.70 13.13
N GLU A 399 22.60 7.22 14.35
CA GLU A 399 23.77 7.57 15.16
C GLU A 399 24.98 6.66 14.90
N GLY A 400 24.83 5.64 14.03
CA GLY A 400 25.92 4.75 13.61
C GLY A 400 26.27 3.67 14.65
N ARG A 401 25.42 3.44 15.65
CA ARG A 401 25.53 2.33 16.60
C ARG A 401 25.16 1.00 15.95
N ASP A 402 24.15 1.00 15.09
CA ASP A 402 23.81 -0.14 14.24
C ASP A 402 24.43 0.03 12.84
N GLN A 403 25.41 -0.82 12.54
CA GLN A 403 26.12 -0.87 11.26
C GLN A 403 25.85 -2.17 10.50
N SER A 404 24.68 -2.78 10.73
CA SER A 404 24.29 -4.01 10.04
C SER A 404 24.34 -3.83 8.52
N PRO A 405 24.73 -4.87 7.75
CA PRO A 405 24.99 -4.76 6.30
C PRO A 405 23.82 -4.21 5.47
N GLN A 406 22.58 -4.48 5.86
CA GLN A 406 21.39 -3.97 5.17
C GLN A 406 21.23 -2.44 5.20
N TYR A 407 22.00 -1.73 6.05
CA TYR A 407 22.02 -0.27 6.13
C TYR A 407 23.31 0.34 5.55
N ALA A 408 24.10 -0.44 4.80
CA ALA A 408 25.38 -0.01 4.26
C ALA A 408 25.27 1.13 3.24
N HIS A 409 24.11 1.28 2.57
CA HIS A 409 23.84 2.39 1.65
C HIS A 409 23.72 3.74 2.37
N LEU A 410 23.46 3.74 3.69
CA LEU A 410 23.42 4.94 4.52
C LEU A 410 24.84 5.35 4.93
N THR A 411 25.46 6.21 4.13
CA THR A 411 26.78 6.77 4.45
C THR A 411 26.75 7.58 5.76
N PRO A 412 27.91 7.81 6.41
CA PRO A 412 27.97 8.65 7.61
C PRO A 412 27.38 10.05 7.41
N GLU A 413 27.50 10.62 6.21
CA GLU A 413 26.86 11.89 5.86
C GLU A 413 25.34 11.75 5.85
N LEU A 414 24.79 10.81 5.06
CA LEU A 414 23.34 10.60 4.97
C LEU A 414 22.71 10.34 6.33
N ARG A 415 23.37 9.55 7.18
CA ARG A 415 22.92 9.30 8.56
C ARG A 415 22.80 10.60 9.36
N ARG A 416 23.83 11.45 9.34
CA ARG A 416 23.80 12.77 10.01
C ARG A 416 22.72 13.69 9.44
N GLU A 417 22.53 13.68 8.14
CA GLU A 417 21.55 14.55 7.48
C GLU A 417 20.12 14.15 7.82
N ILE A 418 19.78 12.86 7.69
CA ILE A 418 18.47 12.30 8.07
C ILE A 418 18.22 12.53 9.57
N LEU A 419 19.22 12.29 10.42
CA LEU A 419 19.12 12.52 11.87
C LEU A 419 18.78 13.99 12.18
N GLY A 420 19.42 14.93 11.49
CA GLY A 420 19.13 16.37 11.62
C GLY A 420 17.71 16.72 11.19
N ILE A 421 17.27 16.20 10.04
CA ILE A 421 15.91 16.43 9.53
C ILE A 421 14.87 15.90 10.52
N LEU A 422 15.03 14.67 11.01
CA LEU A 422 14.08 14.07 11.93
C LEU A 422 14.07 14.78 13.30
N ARG A 423 15.22 15.19 13.83
CA ARG A 423 15.28 15.98 15.08
C ARG A 423 14.49 17.28 14.96
N ASP A 424 14.53 17.95 13.82
CA ASP A 424 13.84 19.22 13.61
C ASP A 424 12.34 19.03 13.30
N THR A 425 11.98 17.99 12.56
CA THR A 425 10.64 17.84 11.95
C THR A 425 9.73 16.80 12.61
N LYS A 426 10.26 15.93 13.49
CA LYS A 426 9.55 14.79 14.08
C LYS A 426 9.75 14.78 15.62
N SER A 427 8.74 15.25 16.35
CA SER A 427 8.86 15.59 17.79
C SER A 427 9.03 14.38 18.71
N ASP A 428 8.35 13.28 18.43
CA ASP A 428 8.51 11.97 19.07
C ASP A 428 9.87 11.34 18.78
N PHE A 429 10.40 11.48 17.55
CA PHE A 429 11.77 11.09 17.25
C PHE A 429 12.78 11.90 18.09
N ARG A 430 12.59 13.22 18.21
CA ARG A 430 13.41 14.07 19.09
C ARG A 430 13.37 13.57 20.54
N LYS A 431 12.21 13.21 21.06
CA LYS A 431 12.05 12.66 22.42
C LYS A 431 12.77 11.34 22.58
N ALA A 432 12.58 10.40 21.64
CA ALA A 432 13.25 9.10 21.66
C ALA A 432 14.78 9.25 21.63
N ALA A 433 15.30 10.10 20.73
CA ALA A 433 16.74 10.35 20.62
C ALA A 433 17.36 11.04 21.85
N LEU A 434 16.56 11.74 22.66
CA LEU A 434 17.02 12.29 23.95
C LEU A 434 16.99 11.25 25.07
N ALA A 435 16.06 10.29 25.03
CA ALA A 435 15.94 9.22 26.02
C ALA A 435 16.99 8.12 25.85
N SER A 436 17.55 7.96 24.63
CA SER A 436 18.64 7.02 24.33
C SER A 436 20.04 7.54 24.68
N ARG A 437 20.15 8.75 25.24
CA ARG A 437 21.40 9.33 25.77
C ARG A 437 21.44 9.20 27.28
#